data_AF-A0A1J1DYP0-F1
#
_entry.id   AF-A0A1J1DYP0-F1
#
_cell.length_a   1.000
_cell.length_b   1.000
_cell.length_c   1.000
_cell.angle_alpha   90.00
_cell.angle_beta   90.00
_cell.angle_gamma   90.00
#
_symmetry.space_group_name_H-M   'P 1'
#
loop_
_entity.id
_entity.type
_entity.pdbx_description
1 polymer ?
#
loop_
_entity_poly.entity_id
_entity_poly.type
_entity_poly.pdbx_seq_one_letter_code
_entity_poly.pdbx_strand_id
1 'polypeptide(L)'
;MSNKVFTLDELCTLTDCSKRTARYYIQLGLLSRPIGDGRAAHYTGTHLGQLLQIKKLSEAGVSLERIREVLAGEKSPVSPRKRHPGSVEVRSHLYVAPGIEIQISPEEAGMTPEQVRTFVREAMETASRVSSGVTYTKKAGNEYEM
;
A
#
# COMPACT_ATOMS: atom_id res chain seq x y z
N MET A 1 -17.70 -9.61 -16.32
CA MET A 1 -16.27 -9.36 -16.57
C MET A 1 -15.84 -10.29 -17.70
N SER A 2 -15.41 -9.77 -18.85
CA SER A 2 -14.98 -10.62 -19.99
C SER A 2 -13.90 -11.58 -19.52
N ASN A 3 -14.20 -12.87 -19.57
CA ASN A 3 -13.22 -13.91 -19.26
C ASN A 3 -12.30 -14.07 -20.47
N LYS A 4 -11.44 -13.07 -20.68
CA LYS A 4 -10.54 -13.00 -21.81
C LYS A 4 -9.48 -14.08 -21.63
N VAL A 5 -9.37 -14.91 -22.65
CA VAL A 5 -8.41 -16.02 -22.72
C VAL A 5 -7.15 -15.53 -23.44
N PHE A 6 -5.99 -15.91 -22.92
CA PHE A 6 -4.69 -15.53 -23.45
C PHE A 6 -3.84 -16.78 -23.70
N THR A 7 -3.06 -16.75 -24.77
CA THR A 7 -1.91 -17.64 -24.94
C THR A 7 -0.75 -17.20 -24.05
N LEU A 8 0.25 -18.07 -23.86
CA LEU A 8 1.45 -17.71 -23.12
C LEU A 8 2.17 -16.51 -23.77
N ASP A 9 2.15 -16.44 -25.10
CA ASP A 9 2.85 -15.40 -25.86
C ASP A 9 2.20 -14.03 -25.68
N GLU A 10 0.87 -13.98 -25.77
CA GLU A 10 0.09 -12.76 -25.51
C GLU A 10 0.28 -12.30 -24.06
N LEU A 11 0.26 -13.23 -23.11
CA LEU A 11 0.47 -12.92 -21.70
C LEU A 11 1.86 -12.33 -21.44
N CYS A 12 2.89 -12.92 -22.03
CA CYS A 12 4.26 -12.43 -21.98
C CYS A 12 4.40 -11.04 -22.59
N THR A 13 3.72 -10.80 -23.72
CA THR A 13 3.73 -9.51 -24.42
C THR A 13 3.08 -8.41 -23.57
N LEU A 14 1.93 -8.71 -22.96
CA LEU A 14 1.18 -7.76 -22.13
C LEU A 14 1.89 -7.41 -20.81
N THR A 15 2.74 -8.32 -20.31
CA THR A 15 3.43 -8.16 -19.03
C THR A 15 4.89 -7.76 -19.19
N ASP A 16 5.40 -7.75 -20.42
CA ASP A 16 6.82 -7.60 -20.74
C ASP A 16 7.67 -8.58 -19.90
N CYS A 17 7.20 -9.83 -19.86
CA CYS A 17 7.80 -10.94 -19.15
C CYS A 17 8.26 -11.99 -20.17
N SER A 18 9.43 -12.59 -19.95
CA SER A 18 9.89 -13.66 -20.83
C SER A 18 9.12 -14.98 -20.57
N LYS A 19 8.95 -15.80 -21.60
CA LYS A 19 8.35 -17.15 -21.46
C LYS A 19 9.12 -18.02 -20.45
N ARG A 20 10.44 -17.81 -20.33
CA ARG A 20 11.30 -18.50 -19.36
C ARG A 20 10.92 -18.10 -17.94
N THR A 21 10.77 -16.80 -17.68
CA THR A 21 10.40 -16.25 -16.39
C THR A 21 8.98 -16.67 -15.99
N ALA A 22 8.03 -16.63 -16.92
CA ALA A 22 6.67 -17.11 -16.66
C ALA A 22 6.64 -18.58 -16.24
N ARG A 23 7.36 -19.47 -16.96
CA ARG A 23 7.48 -20.90 -16.57
C ARG A 23 8.18 -21.09 -15.24
N TYR A 24 9.22 -20.31 -14.96
CA TYR A 24 9.91 -20.32 -13.68
C TYR A 24 8.97 -19.96 -12.52
N TYR A 25 8.13 -18.93 -12.69
CA TYR A 25 7.11 -18.56 -11.70
C TYR A 25 6.03 -19.63 -11.51
N ILE A 26 5.65 -20.35 -12.57
CA ILE A 26 4.74 -21.51 -12.46
C ILE A 26 5.40 -22.62 -11.63
N GLN A 27 6.68 -22.92 -11.90
CA GLN A 27 7.42 -23.95 -11.16
C GLN A 27 7.59 -23.59 -9.68
N LEU A 28 7.81 -22.31 -9.37
CA LEU A 28 7.90 -21.80 -8.00
C LEU A 28 6.56 -21.67 -7.27
N GLY A 29 5.44 -21.87 -7.96
CA GLY A 29 4.08 -21.70 -7.43
C GLY A 29 3.64 -20.24 -7.26
N LEU A 30 4.33 -19.29 -7.90
CA LEU A 30 3.99 -17.86 -7.88
C LEU A 30 2.90 -17.51 -8.91
N LEU A 31 2.90 -18.20 -10.05
CA LEU A 31 1.90 -18.08 -11.10
C LEU A 31 1.06 -19.36 -11.16
N SER A 32 -0.26 -19.25 -11.26
CA SER A 32 -1.10 -20.45 -11.41
C SER A 32 -0.79 -21.18 -12.72
N ARG A 33 -0.97 -22.50 -12.70
CA ARG A 33 -0.83 -23.33 -13.90
C ARG A 33 -1.89 -22.93 -14.93
N PRO A 34 -1.57 -23.03 -16.24
CA PRO A 34 -2.56 -22.79 -17.28
C PRO A 34 -3.75 -23.74 -17.13
N ILE A 35 -4.89 -23.31 -17.66
CA ILE A 35 -6.11 -24.10 -17.69
C ILE A 35 -6.08 -25.01 -18.91
N GLY A 36 -6.29 -26.32 -18.69
CA GLY A 36 -6.25 -27.34 -19.73
C GLY A 36 -4.85 -27.91 -19.99
N ASP A 37 -4.79 -28.96 -20.80
CA ASP A 37 -3.55 -29.70 -21.07
C ASP A 37 -3.04 -29.51 -22.51
N GLY A 38 -1.71 -29.59 -22.64
CA GLY A 38 -1.01 -29.60 -23.93
C GLY A 38 -1.27 -28.35 -24.77
N ARG A 39 -1.70 -28.55 -26.01
CA ARG A 39 -1.84 -27.48 -27.02
C ARG A 39 -3.09 -26.60 -26.81
N ALA A 40 -4.04 -27.05 -25.99
CA ALA A 40 -5.25 -26.31 -25.64
C ALA A 40 -5.12 -25.52 -24.31
N ALA A 41 -3.94 -25.59 -23.68
CA ALA A 41 -3.66 -24.89 -22.44
C ALA A 41 -3.74 -23.37 -22.63
N HIS A 42 -4.47 -22.68 -21.76
CA HIS A 42 -4.70 -21.26 -21.87
C HIS A 42 -4.66 -20.52 -20.53
N TYR A 43 -4.48 -19.21 -20.60
CA TYR A 43 -4.39 -18.30 -19.47
C TYR A 43 -5.59 -17.36 -19.45
N THR A 44 -5.82 -16.72 -18.31
CA THR A 44 -6.98 -15.86 -18.07
C THR A 44 -6.53 -14.53 -17.49
N GLY A 45 -7.46 -13.60 -17.30
CA GLY A 45 -7.20 -12.33 -16.61
C GLY A 45 -6.57 -12.50 -15.22
N THR A 46 -6.84 -13.61 -14.52
CA THR A 46 -6.21 -13.93 -13.23
C THR A 46 -4.70 -14.11 -13.37
N HIS A 47 -4.27 -14.84 -14.39
CA HIS A 47 -2.85 -15.07 -14.66
C HIS A 47 -2.12 -13.78 -15.04
N LEU A 48 -2.80 -12.91 -15.81
CA LEU A 48 -2.29 -11.60 -16.17
C LEU A 48 -2.08 -10.73 -14.92
N GLY A 49 -3.09 -10.69 -14.03
CA GLY A 49 -3.00 -9.95 -12.77
C GLY A 49 -1.84 -10.44 -11.89
N GLN A 50 -1.67 -11.75 -11.75
CA GLN A 50 -0.56 -12.34 -11.00
C GLN A 50 0.80 -11.94 -11.56
N LEU A 51 1.00 -12.03 -12.88
CA LEU A 51 2.27 -11.62 -13.50
C LEU A 51 2.57 -10.13 -13.34
N LEU A 52 1.57 -9.26 -13.49
CA LEU A 52 1.72 -7.82 -13.27
C LEU A 52 2.07 -7.51 -11.81
N GLN A 53 1.46 -8.22 -10.85
CA GLN A 53 1.74 -8.06 -9.44
C GLN A 53 3.15 -8.54 -9.08
N ILE A 54 3.56 -9.72 -9.57
CA ILE A 54 4.93 -10.23 -9.39
C ILE A 54 5.94 -9.24 -9.97
N LYS A 55 5.71 -8.74 -11.19
CA LYS A 55 6.58 -7.74 -11.84
C LYS A 55 6.74 -6.50 -10.97
N LYS A 56 5.63 -5.91 -10.52
CA LYS A 56 5.64 -4.71 -9.67
C LYS A 56 6.46 -4.91 -8.39
N LEU A 57 6.33 -6.07 -7.74
CA LEU A 57 7.04 -6.37 -6.50
C LEU A 57 8.53 -6.67 -6.76
N SER A 58 8.85 -7.39 -7.83
CA SER A 58 10.23 -7.68 -8.23
C SER A 58 10.98 -6.40 -8.62
N GLU A 59 10.34 -5.47 -9.35
CA GLU A 59 10.90 -4.16 -9.68
C GLU A 59 11.13 -3.29 -8.43
N ALA A 60 10.33 -3.49 -7.38
CA ALA A 60 10.53 -2.88 -6.07
C ALA A 60 11.64 -3.55 -5.23
N GLY A 61 12.33 -4.56 -5.77
CA GLY A 61 13.42 -5.29 -5.10
C GLY A 61 12.95 -6.30 -4.05
N VAL A 62 11.67 -6.70 -4.08
CA VAL A 62 11.14 -7.72 -3.15
C VAL A 62 11.62 -9.11 -3.58
N SER A 63 12.06 -9.92 -2.62
CA SER A 63 12.48 -11.31 -2.89
C SER A 63 11.30 -12.18 -3.33
N LEU A 64 11.57 -13.21 -4.14
CA LEU A 64 10.52 -14.12 -4.65
C LEU A 64 9.80 -14.88 -3.52
N GLU A 65 10.49 -15.21 -2.43
CA GLU A 65 9.89 -15.81 -1.24
C GLU A 65 8.87 -14.88 -0.61
N ARG A 66 9.23 -13.60 -0.45
CA ARG A 66 8.31 -12.60 0.10
C ARG A 66 7.15 -12.29 -0.85
N ILE A 67 7.39 -12.29 -2.16
CA ILE A 67 6.32 -12.15 -3.17
C ILE A 67 5.29 -13.27 -3.02
N ARG A 68 5.72 -14.51 -2.73
CA ARG A 68 4.82 -15.64 -2.48
C ARG A 68 3.89 -15.37 -1.30
N GLU A 69 4.41 -14.88 -0.19
CA GLU A 69 3.64 -14.55 1.02
C GLU A 69 2.59 -13.47 0.73
N VAL A 70 2.97 -12.44 -0.04
CA VAL A 70 2.06 -11.35 -0.43
C VAL A 70 0.95 -11.84 -1.35
N LEU A 71 1.28 -12.70 -2.31
CA LEU A 71 0.28 -13.31 -3.20
C LEU A 71 -0.65 -14.27 -2.44
N ALA A 72 -0.19 -14.85 -1.33
CA ALA A 72 -0.99 -15.69 -0.43
C ALA A 72 -1.90 -14.88 0.52
N GLY A 73 -1.85 -13.55 0.47
CA GLY A 73 -2.74 -12.65 1.23
C GLY A 73 -2.07 -11.91 2.38
N GLU A 74 -0.75 -12.03 2.57
CA GLU A 74 -0.05 -11.22 3.56
C GLU A 74 0.12 -9.76 3.11
N LYS A 75 0.32 -8.85 4.08
CA LYS A 75 0.57 -7.43 3.79
C LYS A 75 1.80 -7.27 2.88
N SER A 76 1.62 -6.53 1.79
CA SER A 76 2.70 -6.16 0.86
C SER A 76 3.85 -5.47 1.61
N PRO A 77 5.11 -5.92 1.46
CA PRO A 77 6.30 -5.34 2.07
C PRO A 77 6.78 -4.08 1.34
N VAL A 78 6.19 -3.74 0.18
CA VAL A 78 6.54 -2.51 -0.53
C VAL A 78 5.95 -1.35 0.25
N SER A 79 6.74 -0.86 1.19
CA SER A 79 6.58 0.48 1.76
C SER A 79 6.55 1.50 0.62
N PRO A 80 5.73 2.56 0.70
CA PRO A 80 5.78 3.66 -0.26
C PRO A 80 7.22 4.19 -0.39
N ARG A 81 7.60 4.57 -1.63
CA ARG A 81 8.94 4.90 -2.15
C ARG A 81 9.98 5.35 -1.10
N LYS A 82 11.16 4.72 -1.09
CA LYS A 82 12.35 5.29 -0.42
C LYS A 82 12.77 6.57 -1.13
N ARG A 83 12.88 7.68 -0.38
CA ARG A 83 13.33 9.00 -0.84
C ARG A 83 14.72 8.93 -1.49
N HIS A 84 14.95 9.75 -2.52
CA HIS A 84 16.26 9.93 -3.15
C HIS A 84 16.67 11.41 -3.06
N PRO A 85 17.98 11.74 -3.09
CA PRO A 85 18.41 13.13 -3.22
C PRO A 85 17.68 13.82 -4.39
N GLY A 86 17.08 14.99 -4.12
CA GLY A 86 16.25 15.72 -5.09
C GLY A 86 14.76 15.36 -5.11
N SER A 87 14.28 14.41 -4.31
CA SER A 87 12.84 14.14 -4.18
C SER A 87 12.12 15.29 -3.45
N VAL A 88 11.05 15.82 -4.04
CA VAL A 88 10.17 16.83 -3.43
C VAL A 88 8.84 16.18 -3.09
N GLU A 89 8.40 16.33 -1.84
CA GLU A 89 7.10 15.85 -1.36
C GLU A 89 6.33 17.03 -0.76
N VAL A 90 5.00 17.04 -0.98
CA VAL A 90 4.09 17.96 -0.29
C VAL A 90 3.44 17.21 0.86
N ARG A 91 3.69 17.68 2.08
CA ARG A 91 3.10 17.14 3.30
C ARG A 91 2.31 18.21 4.03
N SER A 92 1.15 17.84 4.56
CA SER A 92 0.39 18.70 5.47
C SER A 92 0.79 18.38 6.90
N HIS A 93 1.21 19.41 7.64
CA HIS A 93 1.53 19.32 9.05
C HIS A 93 0.43 20.02 9.83
N LEU A 94 -0.28 19.27 10.66
CA LEU A 94 -1.34 19.78 11.52
C LEU A 94 -0.87 19.72 12.96
N TYR A 95 -0.67 20.89 13.56
CA TYR A 95 -0.53 21.01 15.01
C TYR A 95 -1.92 20.99 15.64
N VAL A 96 -2.16 20.04 16.54
CA VAL A 96 -3.47 19.83 17.14
C VAL A 96 -3.54 20.43 18.54
N ALA A 97 -2.55 20.11 19.38
CA ALA A 97 -2.42 20.58 20.76
C ALA A 97 -0.97 20.40 21.25
N PRO A 98 -0.57 20.94 22.41
CA PRO A 98 0.77 20.68 22.95
C PRO A 98 1.03 19.18 23.07
N GLY A 99 2.06 18.69 22.38
CA GLY A 99 2.43 17.28 22.32
C GLY A 99 1.63 16.42 21.33
N ILE A 100 0.73 17.01 20.54
CA ILE A 100 -0.07 16.30 19.52
C ILE A 100 0.08 16.99 18.15
N GLU A 101 0.70 16.27 17.22
CA GLU A 101 0.88 16.67 15.83
C GLU A 101 0.47 15.54 14.89
N ILE A 102 -0.03 15.91 13.70
CA ILE A 102 -0.40 14.97 12.64
C ILE A 102 0.32 15.38 11.36
N GLN A 103 1.03 14.43 10.74
CA GLN A 103 1.63 14.60 9.42
C GLN A 103 0.86 13.77 8.40
N ILE A 104 0.50 14.39 7.27
CA ILE A 104 -0.25 13.75 6.19
C ILE A 104 0.55 13.89 4.90
N SER A 105 0.79 12.77 4.23
CA SER A 105 1.20 12.73 2.83
C SER A 105 -0.06 12.45 2.00
N PRO A 106 -0.65 13.46 1.32
CA PRO A 106 -1.89 13.26 0.57
C PRO A 106 -1.74 12.20 -0.53
N GLU A 107 -0.58 12.16 -1.19
CA GLU A 107 -0.26 11.20 -2.24
C GLU A 107 -0.22 9.76 -1.71
N GLU A 108 0.49 9.51 -0.60
CA GLU A 108 0.56 8.18 0.01
C GLU A 108 -0.78 7.74 0.61
N ALA A 109 -1.54 8.70 1.16
CA ALA A 109 -2.87 8.44 1.72
C ALA A 109 -3.94 8.27 0.64
N GLY A 110 -3.64 8.54 -0.64
CA GLY A 110 -4.61 8.52 -1.74
C GLY A 110 -5.73 9.55 -1.56
N MET A 111 -5.45 10.67 -0.88
CA MET A 111 -6.44 11.70 -0.54
C MET A 111 -6.40 12.86 -1.52
N THR A 112 -7.57 13.31 -1.96
CA THR A 112 -7.70 14.60 -2.66
C THR A 112 -7.52 15.77 -1.68
N PRO A 113 -7.20 16.97 -2.15
CA PRO A 113 -7.10 18.16 -1.29
C PRO A 113 -8.36 18.41 -0.45
N GLU A 114 -9.54 18.12 -0.98
CA GLU A 114 -10.85 18.26 -0.31
C GLU A 114 -10.97 17.26 0.86
N GLN A 115 -10.50 16.03 0.65
CA GLN A 115 -10.48 14.99 1.67
C GLN A 115 -9.49 15.33 2.79
N VAL A 116 -8.32 15.88 2.46
CA VAL A 116 -7.36 16.37 3.45
C VAL A 116 -7.98 17.50 4.29
N ARG A 117 -8.63 18.49 3.66
CA ARG A 117 -9.31 19.57 4.39
C ARG A 117 -10.42 19.04 5.31
N THR A 118 -11.17 18.05 4.84
CA THR A 118 -12.22 17.39 5.62
C THR A 118 -11.64 16.65 6.82
N PHE A 119 -10.58 15.87 6.62
CA PHE A 119 -9.86 15.17 7.68
C PHE A 119 -9.31 16.14 8.73
N VAL A 120 -8.69 17.25 8.31
CA VAL A 120 -8.15 18.26 9.24
C VAL A 120 -9.25 18.82 10.14
N ARG A 121 -10.42 19.15 9.59
CA ARG A 121 -11.56 19.64 10.37
C ARG A 121 -12.03 18.61 11.40
N GLU A 122 -12.25 17.37 10.97
CA GLU A 122 -12.73 16.29 11.84
C GLU A 122 -11.71 15.91 12.93
N ALA A 123 -10.42 15.95 12.62
CA ALA A 123 -9.35 15.72 13.57
C ALA A 123 -9.35 16.80 14.67
N MET A 124 -9.52 18.07 14.31
CA MET A 124 -9.60 19.18 15.28
C MET A 124 -10.87 19.11 16.13
N GLU A 125 -12.02 18.77 15.55
CA GLU A 125 -13.27 18.56 16.29
C GLU A 125 -13.15 17.41 17.29
N THR A 126 -12.54 16.30 16.86
CA THR A 126 -12.28 15.15 17.72
C THR A 126 -11.32 15.50 18.85
N ALA A 127 -10.24 16.22 18.54
CA ALA A 127 -9.28 16.67 19.55
C ALA A 127 -9.95 17.58 20.59
N SER A 128 -10.78 18.53 20.17
CA SER A 128 -11.55 19.39 21.06
C SER A 128 -12.48 18.59 21.99
N ARG A 129 -13.19 17.61 21.44
CA ARG A 129 -14.10 16.74 22.21
C ARG A 129 -13.35 15.90 23.25
N VAL A 130 -12.21 15.31 22.88
CA VAL A 130 -11.40 14.48 23.77
C VAL A 130 -10.71 15.32 24.85
N SER A 131 -10.17 16.47 24.49
CA SER A 131 -9.54 17.39 25.45
C SER A 131 -10.54 18.05 26.41
N SER A 132 -11.77 18.29 25.97
CA SER A 132 -12.88 18.73 26.84
C SER A 132 -13.32 17.66 27.85
N GLY A 133 -12.96 16.39 27.63
CA GLY A 133 -13.14 15.29 28.58
C GLY A 133 -12.02 15.14 29.61
N VAL A 134 -10.93 15.91 29.47
CA VAL A 134 -9.82 15.92 30.44
C VAL A 134 -10.05 17.09 31.39
N THR A 135 -10.86 16.85 32.43
CA THR A 135 -10.89 17.73 33.60
C THR A 135 -9.50 17.73 34.22
N TYR A 136 -8.73 18.80 33.99
CA TYR A 136 -7.55 19.08 34.80
C TYR A 136 -8.02 19.26 36.24
N THR A 137 -7.80 18.23 37.06
CA THR A 137 -7.84 18.37 38.52
C THR A 137 -6.70 19.31 38.90
N LYS A 138 -7.04 20.59 39.05
CA LYS A 138 -6.19 21.56 39.74
C LYS A 138 -6.01 21.03 41.16
N LYS A 139 -4.90 20.34 41.43
CA LYS A 139 -4.46 20.07 42.81
C LYS A 139 -4.21 21.42 43.46
N ALA A 140 -5.15 21.82 44.32
CA ALA A 140 -4.89 22.81 45.36
C ALA A 140 -3.79 22.27 46.28
N GLY A 141 -2.88 23.16 46.70
CA GLY A 141 -1.88 22.88 47.72
C GLY A 141 -0.45 23.09 47.25
N ASN A 142 0.05 24.31 47.39
CA ASN A 142 0.92 24.55 48.54
C ASN A 142 1.06 26.06 48.81
N GLU A 143 0.58 26.42 49.99
CA GLU A 143 1.01 27.55 50.78
C GLU A 143 2.54 27.50 50.95
N TYR A 144 3.17 28.65 50.79
CA TYR A 144 4.39 28.99 51.52
C TYR A 144 4.16 30.40 52.05
N GLU A 145 3.70 30.49 53.30
CA GLU A 145 3.98 31.65 54.14
C GLU A 145 5.23 31.37 54.99
N MET A 146 6.04 32.43 55.11
CA MET A 146 7.30 32.64 55.85
C MET A 146 8.59 32.41 55.07
#